data_AF-A0A699V3J9-F1
#
_entry.id   AF-A0A699V3J9-F1
#
_cell.length_a   1.000
_cell.length_b   1.000
_cell.length_c   1.000
_cell.angle_alpha   90.00
_cell.angle_beta   90.00
_cell.angle_gamma   90.00
#
_symmetry.space_group_name_H-M   'P 1'
#
loop_
_entity.id
_entity.type
_entity.pdbx_description
1 polymer ?
#
loop_
_entity_poly.entity_id
_entity_poly.type
_entity_poly.pdbx_seq_one_letter_code
_entity_poly.pdbx_strand_id
1 'polypeptide(L)'
;MMKGSDIGIQEKKAKLFNEWERFASNEGESIESYYHRFLKLMNDLKRNKHFPEKIASNLKFLNKLQPEWSRYVTIVHQTKDLHTADYTQLYNFLKYNQKEVDELKAKRLAKTQDPLALMANSNNPYVSPAPHQDQSPFNQNFLQQPMPNPKNITDPTTAMNMALALMAKAFKLNYSTP
;
A
#
# COMPACT_ATOMS: atom_id res chain seq x y z
N MET A 1 47.15 -23.53 -7.94
CA MET A 1 46.12 -23.53 -6.88
C MET A 1 45.49 -22.14 -6.82
N MET A 2 44.20 -21.99 -7.11
CA MET A 2 43.39 -20.83 -6.74
C MET A 2 41.91 -21.16 -6.98
N LYS A 3 41.21 -21.63 -5.94
CA LYS A 3 39.74 -21.78 -5.93
C LYS A 3 39.08 -21.14 -4.68
N GLY A 4 39.87 -20.71 -3.70
CA GLY A 4 39.34 -20.12 -2.45
C GLY A 4 38.76 -18.71 -2.61
N SER A 5 39.34 -17.87 -3.49
CA SER A 5 38.89 -16.48 -3.67
C SER A 5 37.54 -16.39 -4.40
N ASP A 6 37.32 -17.25 -5.39
CA ASP A 6 36.06 -17.30 -6.15
C ASP A 6 34.89 -17.78 -5.29
N ILE A 7 35.10 -18.75 -4.40
CA ILE A 7 34.07 -19.27 -3.49
C ILE A 7 33.55 -18.16 -2.57
N GLY A 8 34.45 -17.37 -1.95
CA GLY A 8 34.05 -16.27 -1.08
C GLY A 8 33.28 -15.16 -1.82
N ILE A 9 33.65 -14.89 -3.07
CA ILE A 9 32.94 -13.92 -3.92
C ILE A 9 31.54 -14.41 -4.28
N GLN A 10 31.38 -15.68 -4.65
CA GLN A 10 30.08 -16.26 -4.99
C GLN A 10 29.17 -16.36 -3.76
N GLU A 11 29.70 -16.74 -2.59
CA GLU A 11 28.92 -16.81 -1.36
C GLU A 11 28.39 -15.42 -0.95
N LYS A 12 29.23 -14.39 -1.05
CA LYS A 12 28.82 -13.01 -0.80
C LYS A 12 27.71 -12.55 -1.77
N LYS A 13 27.82 -12.91 -3.04
CA LYS A 13 26.78 -12.60 -4.04
C LYS A 13 25.46 -13.31 -3.72
N ALA A 14 25.50 -14.58 -3.36
CA ALA A 14 24.32 -15.34 -2.98
C ALA A 14 23.62 -14.74 -1.76
N LYS A 15 24.39 -14.33 -0.74
CA LYS A 15 23.85 -13.65 0.45
C LYS A 15 23.12 -12.35 0.11
N LEU A 16 23.74 -11.49 -0.72
CA LEU A 16 23.11 -10.23 -1.16
C LEU A 16 21.84 -10.46 -1.99
N PHE A 17 21.84 -11.48 -2.85
CA PHE A 17 20.65 -11.82 -3.62
C PHE A 17 19.51 -12.32 -2.73
N ASN A 18 19.81 -13.15 -1.73
CA ASN A 18 18.81 -13.58 -0.74
C ASN A 18 18.26 -12.40 0.09
N GLU A 19 19.12 -11.46 0.50
CA GLU A 19 18.67 -10.21 1.15
C GLU A 19 17.74 -9.40 0.24
N TRP A 20 18.07 -9.30 -1.05
CA TRP A 20 17.22 -8.67 -2.05
C TRP A 20 15.86 -9.36 -2.19
N GLU A 21 15.84 -10.68 -2.30
CA GLU A 21 14.60 -11.44 -2.45
C GLU A 21 13.68 -11.25 -1.24
N ARG A 22 14.24 -11.38 -0.03
CA ARG A 22 13.53 -11.27 1.24
C ARG A 22 13.27 -9.85 1.70
N PHE A 23 13.76 -8.84 0.97
CA PHE A 23 13.54 -7.45 1.31
C PHE A 23 12.04 -7.12 1.39
N ALA A 24 11.61 -6.65 2.56
CA ALA A 24 10.27 -6.23 2.90
C ALA A 24 10.33 -5.15 3.97
N SER A 25 9.28 -4.33 4.06
CA SER A 25 9.10 -3.43 5.19
C SER A 25 8.76 -4.24 6.45
N ASN A 26 9.32 -3.83 7.60
CA ASN A 26 9.00 -4.47 8.88
C ASN A 26 7.81 -3.76 9.54
N GLU A 27 7.08 -4.48 10.39
CA GLU A 27 6.02 -3.87 11.19
C GLU A 27 6.55 -2.69 12.01
N GLY A 28 5.80 -1.58 12.02
CA GLY A 28 6.21 -0.38 12.77
C GLY A 28 7.31 0.45 12.10
N GLU A 29 7.92 -0.03 11.02
CA GLU A 29 9.01 0.68 10.33
C GLU A 29 8.52 1.99 9.70
N SER A 30 9.28 3.07 9.90
CA SER A 30 9.03 4.35 9.23
C SER A 30 9.48 4.31 7.78
N ILE A 31 8.85 5.13 6.92
CA ILE A 31 9.23 5.23 5.50
C ILE A 31 10.69 5.64 5.30
N GLU A 32 11.23 6.42 6.23
CA GLU A 32 12.61 6.89 6.23
C GLU A 32 13.59 5.76 6.57
N SER A 33 13.30 4.95 7.59
CA SER A 33 14.09 3.75 7.91
C SER A 33 14.07 2.76 6.73
N TYR A 34 12.89 2.52 6.17
CA TYR A 34 12.71 1.66 5.01
C TYR A 34 13.54 2.13 3.81
N TYR A 35 13.48 3.42 3.49
CA TYR A 35 14.25 4.02 2.41
C TYR A 35 15.76 3.87 2.60
N HIS A 36 16.28 4.15 3.80
CA HIS A 36 17.70 3.99 4.09
C HIS A 36 18.17 2.54 3.95
N ARG A 37 17.39 1.58 4.44
CA ARG A 37 17.68 0.14 4.26
C ARG A 37 17.70 -0.26 2.78
N PHE A 38 16.71 0.20 2.02
CA PHE A 38 16.65 -0.08 0.58
C PHE A 38 17.84 0.52 -0.15
N LEU A 39 18.18 1.79 0.13
CA LEU A 39 19.30 2.48 -0.50
C LEU A 39 20.64 1.77 -0.22
N LYS A 40 20.85 1.32 1.03
CA LYS A 40 22.02 0.52 1.40
C LYS A 40 22.11 -0.76 0.57
N LEU A 41 21.03 -1.54 0.53
CA LEU A 41 20.94 -2.78 -0.26
C LEU A 41 21.22 -2.52 -1.76
N MET A 42 20.63 -1.48 -2.35
CA MET A 42 20.89 -1.14 -3.76
C MET A 42 22.34 -0.75 -4.01
N ASN A 43 22.96 -0.01 -3.09
CA ASN A 43 24.36 0.38 -3.21
C ASN A 43 25.28 -0.85 -3.11
N ASP A 44 24.97 -1.79 -2.22
CA ASP A 44 25.72 -3.04 -2.11
C ASP A 44 25.57 -3.90 -3.37
N LEU A 45 24.36 -4.04 -3.92
CA LEU A 45 24.12 -4.73 -5.20
C LEU A 45 24.91 -4.10 -6.36
N LYS A 46 24.89 -2.77 -6.49
CA LYS A 46 25.67 -2.02 -7.51
C LYS A 46 27.17 -2.31 -7.39
N ARG A 47 27.73 -2.26 -6.18
CA ARG A 47 29.15 -2.50 -5.94
C ARG A 47 29.59 -3.93 -6.28
N ASN A 48 28.66 -4.89 -6.27
CA ASN A 48 28.94 -6.29 -6.61
C ASN A 48 28.62 -6.65 -8.08
N LYS A 49 28.41 -5.65 -8.95
CA LYS A 49 28.11 -5.79 -10.39
C LYS A 49 26.83 -6.59 -10.71
N HIS A 50 25.91 -6.70 -9.76
CA HIS A 50 24.64 -7.41 -9.90
C HIS A 50 23.51 -6.46 -9.51
N PHE A 51 23.15 -5.56 -10.44
CA PHE A 51 22.12 -4.56 -10.20
C PHE A 51 20.88 -4.88 -11.06
N PRO A 52 19.70 -5.04 -10.43
CA PRO A 52 18.46 -5.16 -11.18
C PRO A 52 18.20 -3.92 -12.02
N GLU A 53 17.43 -4.04 -13.11
CA GLU A 53 17.00 -2.87 -13.87
C GLU A 53 16.29 -1.85 -12.97
N LYS A 54 16.38 -0.56 -13.35
CA LYS A 54 15.80 0.52 -12.55
C LYS A 54 14.31 0.30 -12.30
N ILE A 55 13.55 -0.10 -13.33
CA ILE A 55 12.13 -0.41 -13.18
C ILE A 55 11.89 -1.56 -12.19
N ALA A 56 12.66 -2.65 -12.28
CA ALA A 56 12.56 -3.78 -11.36
C ALA A 56 12.84 -3.34 -9.92
N SER A 57 13.81 -2.44 -9.74
CA SER A 57 14.15 -1.92 -8.44
C SER A 57 13.09 -0.97 -7.87
N ASN A 58 12.55 -0.08 -8.70
CA ASN A 58 11.44 0.81 -8.35
C ASN A 58 10.19 0.02 -7.97
N LEU A 59 9.85 -1.01 -8.75
CA LEU A 59 8.75 -1.93 -8.44
C LEU A 59 8.98 -2.65 -7.11
N LYS A 60 10.20 -3.15 -6.86
CA LYS A 60 10.54 -3.79 -5.59
C LYS A 60 10.38 -2.82 -4.43
N PHE A 61 10.89 -1.59 -4.55
CA PHE A 61 10.77 -0.56 -3.51
C PHE A 61 9.31 -0.28 -3.14
N LEU A 62 8.43 -0.16 -4.13
CA LEU A 62 7.01 0.18 -3.90
C LEU A 62 6.21 -1.03 -3.36
N ASN A 63 6.38 -2.21 -3.97
CA ASN A 63 5.56 -3.40 -3.67
C ASN A 63 5.89 -4.05 -2.32
N LYS A 64 6.97 -3.62 -1.67
CA LYS A 64 7.45 -4.17 -0.40
C LYS A 64 7.15 -3.27 0.80
N LEU A 65 6.42 -2.18 0.58
CA LEU A 65 5.86 -1.34 1.63
C LEU A 65 4.69 -2.04 2.34
N GLN A 66 4.40 -1.61 3.57
CA GLN A 66 3.24 -2.08 4.33
C GLN A 66 1.91 -1.64 3.65
N PRO A 67 0.80 -2.36 3.88
CA PRO A 67 -0.48 -2.11 3.19
C PRO A 67 -1.06 -0.70 3.34
N GLU A 68 -0.71 0.03 4.40
CA GLU A 68 -1.11 1.43 4.62
C GLU A 68 -0.61 2.36 3.51
N TRP A 69 0.46 1.97 2.80
CA TRP A 69 1.00 2.71 1.65
C TRP A 69 0.32 2.39 0.32
N SER A 70 -0.58 1.40 0.25
CA SER A 70 -1.15 0.88 -1.01
C SER A 70 -1.79 1.95 -1.91
N ARG A 71 -2.48 2.93 -1.29
CA ARG A 71 -3.07 4.07 -2.02
C ARG A 71 -2.00 4.89 -2.74
N TYR A 72 -0.90 5.21 -2.06
CA TYR A 72 0.18 6.01 -2.62
C TYR A 72 1.02 5.23 -3.63
N VAL A 73 1.21 3.92 -3.42
CA VAL A 73 1.82 3.02 -4.41
C VAL A 73 1.04 3.06 -5.72
N THR A 74 -0.30 2.97 -5.65
CA THR A 74 -1.17 3.06 -6.83
C THR A 74 -1.03 4.41 -7.55
N ILE A 75 -1.02 5.52 -6.81
CA ILE A 75 -0.84 6.86 -7.38
C ILE A 75 0.51 6.98 -8.08
N VAL A 76 1.59 6.46 -7.47
CA VAL A 76 2.93 6.44 -8.09
C VAL A 76 2.92 5.66 -9.39
N HIS A 77 2.31 4.47 -9.43
CA HIS A 77 2.21 3.67 -10.65
C HIS A 77 1.51 4.40 -11.81
N GLN A 78 0.51 5.22 -11.50
CA GLN A 78 -0.28 5.92 -12.50
C GLN A 78 0.37 7.23 -12.97
N THR A 79 1.12 7.90 -12.09
CA THR A 79 1.56 9.29 -12.31
C THR A 79 3.05 9.44 -12.55
N LYS A 80 3.86 8.42 -12.26
CA LYS A 80 5.32 8.46 -12.40
C LYS A 80 5.80 7.46 -13.44
N ASP A 81 6.77 7.89 -14.24
CA ASP A 81 7.51 6.98 -15.09
C ASP A 81 8.57 6.23 -14.27
N LEU A 82 8.29 4.96 -13.97
CA LEU A 82 9.18 4.11 -13.19
C LEU A 82 10.45 3.69 -13.94
N HIS A 83 10.55 3.91 -15.25
CA HIS A 83 11.78 3.68 -16.01
C HIS A 83 12.80 4.78 -15.77
N THR A 84 12.36 6.00 -15.49
CA THR A 84 13.25 7.17 -15.37
C THR A 84 13.39 7.65 -13.93
N ALA A 85 12.31 7.57 -13.13
CA ALA A 85 12.29 8.01 -11.74
C ALA A 85 13.42 7.40 -10.90
N ASP A 86 14.07 8.21 -10.08
CA ASP A 86 15.00 7.75 -9.06
C ASP A 86 14.32 7.51 -7.71
N TYR A 87 14.99 6.80 -6.81
CA TYR A 87 14.43 6.45 -5.51
C TYR A 87 14.14 7.66 -4.64
N THR A 88 14.93 8.73 -4.78
CA THR A 88 14.74 9.96 -4.00
C THR A 88 13.42 10.61 -4.38
N GLN A 89 13.06 10.64 -5.67
CA GLN A 89 11.78 11.16 -6.14
C GLN A 89 10.59 10.35 -5.60
N LEU A 90 10.68 9.02 -5.66
CA LEU A 90 9.65 8.13 -5.12
C LEU A 90 9.52 8.29 -3.60
N TYR A 91 10.65 8.32 -2.89
CA TYR A 91 10.71 8.53 -1.46
C TYR A 91 10.12 9.88 -1.03
N ASN A 92 10.51 10.97 -1.69
CA ASN A 92 10.01 12.30 -1.36
C ASN A 92 8.49 12.39 -1.49
N PHE A 93 7.92 11.75 -2.53
CA PHE A 93 6.48 11.65 -2.67
C PHE A 93 5.84 10.88 -1.50
N LEU A 94 6.39 9.74 -1.11
CA LEU A 94 5.85 8.96 0.01
C LEU A 94 6.00 9.72 1.34
N LYS A 95 7.16 10.34 1.58
CA LYS A 95 7.47 11.12 2.79
C LYS A 95 6.53 12.31 2.95
N TYR A 96 6.22 13.01 1.86
CA TYR A 96 5.27 14.13 1.88
C TYR A 96 3.89 13.70 2.40
N ASN A 97 3.46 12.48 2.07
CA ASN A 97 2.15 11.94 2.43
C ASN A 97 2.14 11.14 3.75
N GLN A 98 3.25 11.15 4.50
CA GLN A 98 3.40 10.31 5.70
C GLN A 98 2.30 10.55 6.74
N LYS A 99 1.87 11.80 6.93
CA LYS A 99 0.84 12.15 7.91
C LYS A 99 -0.48 11.41 7.68
N GLU A 100 -0.96 11.36 6.43
CA GLU A 100 -2.21 10.65 6.09
C GLU A 100 -2.06 9.13 6.32
N VAL A 101 -0.88 8.57 6.04
CA VAL A 101 -0.59 7.14 6.30
C VAL A 101 -0.58 6.86 7.80
N ASP A 102 0.02 7.74 8.59
CA ASP A 102 0.09 7.60 10.05
C ASP A 102 -1.32 7.67 10.67
N GLU A 103 -2.20 8.56 10.19
CA GLU A 103 -3.60 8.63 10.58
C GLU A 103 -4.39 7.36 10.22
N LEU A 104 -4.17 6.81 9.01
CA LEU A 104 -4.78 5.54 8.59
C LEU A 104 -4.32 4.37 9.46
N LYS A 105 -3.03 4.34 9.82
CA LYS A 105 -2.45 3.34 10.71
C LYS A 105 -3.05 3.42 12.11
N ALA A 106 -3.14 4.62 12.68
CA ALA A 106 -3.78 4.85 13.97
C ALA A 106 -5.25 4.43 13.96
N LYS A 107 -6.00 4.77 12.90
CA LYS A 107 -7.39 4.36 12.73
C LYS A 107 -7.56 2.85 12.59
N ARG A 108 -6.63 2.16 11.93
CA ARG A 108 -6.62 0.69 11.88
C ARG A 108 -6.38 0.10 13.26
N LEU A 109 -5.36 0.56 13.98
CA LEU A 109 -5.06 0.09 15.34
C LEU A 109 -6.23 0.30 16.30
N ALA A 110 -6.90 1.46 16.22
CA ALA A 110 -8.09 1.74 17.03
C ALA A 110 -9.28 0.80 16.71
N LYS A 111 -9.38 0.30 15.47
CA LYS A 111 -10.41 -0.69 15.08
C LYS A 111 -10.06 -2.12 15.46
N THR A 112 -8.77 -2.45 15.59
CA THR A 112 -8.32 -3.78 16.02
C THR A 112 -8.34 -3.93 17.54
N GLN A 113 -8.30 -2.84 18.30
CA GLN A 113 -8.68 -2.87 19.72
C GLN A 113 -10.12 -3.34 19.81
N ASP A 114 -10.35 -4.41 20.58
CA ASP A 114 -11.61 -5.11 20.67
C ASP A 114 -12.78 -4.11 20.86
N PRO A 115 -13.69 -4.00 19.88
CA PRO A 115 -14.86 -3.15 20.02
C PRO A 115 -15.64 -3.45 21.31
N LEU A 116 -15.61 -4.71 21.78
CA LEU A 116 -16.25 -5.15 23.03
C LEU A 116 -15.53 -4.64 24.29
N ALA A 117 -14.20 -4.50 24.25
CA ALA A 117 -13.42 -4.04 25.40
C ALA A 117 -13.65 -2.55 25.71
N LEU A 118 -14.04 -1.74 24.73
CA LEU A 118 -14.43 -0.34 24.94
C LEU A 118 -15.84 -0.18 25.52
N MET A 119 -16.73 -1.17 25.33
CA MET A 119 -18.11 -1.16 25.87
C MET A 119 -18.16 -1.65 27.31
N ALA A 120 -17.19 -2.44 27.75
CA ALA A 120 -17.18 -3.08 29.07
C ALA A 120 -17.06 -2.10 30.26
N ASN A 121 -16.74 -0.83 30.03
CA ASN A 121 -16.70 0.21 31.06
C ASN A 121 -18.02 1.02 31.18
N SER A 122 -19.00 0.83 30.29
CA SER A 122 -20.30 1.46 30.49
C SER A 122 -21.14 0.58 31.42
N ASN A 123 -21.05 0.82 32.73
CA ASN A 123 -21.99 0.28 33.72
C ASN A 123 -23.40 0.81 33.40
N ASN A 124 -24.19 0.07 32.62
CA ASN A 124 -25.62 0.34 32.48
C ASN A 124 -26.41 -0.92 32.89
N PRO A 125 -27.29 -0.88 33.91
CA PRO A 125 -27.94 -2.08 34.47
C PRO A 125 -29.04 -2.70 33.61
N TYR A 126 -29.29 -2.20 32.40
CA TYR A 126 -30.31 -2.74 31.51
C TYR A 126 -29.78 -2.80 30.08
N VAL A 127 -29.73 -4.00 29.51
CA VAL A 127 -30.36 -4.39 28.23
C VAL A 127 -29.77 -5.73 27.74
N SER A 128 -30.67 -6.70 27.57
CA SER A 128 -30.48 -8.02 26.93
C SER A 128 -30.27 -7.87 25.40
N PRO A 129 -29.52 -8.76 24.73
CA PRO A 129 -29.06 -8.53 23.35
C PRO A 129 -30.15 -8.82 22.30
N ALA A 130 -30.32 -7.92 21.34
CA ALA A 130 -30.98 -8.17 20.06
C ALA A 130 -29.92 -8.27 18.94
N PRO A 131 -30.08 -9.14 17.93
CA PRO A 131 -29.12 -9.27 16.85
C PRO A 131 -29.30 -8.11 15.86
N HIS A 132 -28.47 -7.08 15.98
CA HIS A 132 -28.40 -6.02 14.97
C HIS A 132 -27.52 -6.48 13.80
N GLN A 133 -28.13 -6.63 12.63
CA GLN A 133 -27.44 -6.63 11.35
C GLN A 133 -26.91 -5.21 11.08
N ASP A 134 -25.64 -4.96 11.36
CA ASP A 134 -25.01 -3.67 11.06
C ASP A 134 -24.71 -3.56 9.56
N GLN A 135 -25.58 -2.85 8.84
CA GLN A 135 -25.23 -2.28 7.54
C GLN A 135 -24.36 -1.04 7.76
N SER A 136 -23.13 -1.11 7.26
CA SER A 136 -22.18 0.01 7.23
C SER A 136 -22.80 1.26 6.57
N PRO A 137 -22.69 2.46 7.17
CA PRO A 137 -23.23 3.71 6.60
C PRO A 137 -22.47 4.19 5.35
N PHE A 138 -21.51 3.42 4.86
CA PHE A 138 -20.57 3.83 3.82
C PHE A 138 -21.16 3.97 2.40
N ASN A 139 -22.45 3.64 2.17
CA ASN A 139 -22.97 3.52 0.80
C ASN A 139 -24.26 4.30 0.48
N GLN A 140 -24.89 5.01 1.42
CA GLN A 140 -26.20 5.60 1.13
C GLN A 140 -26.14 6.93 0.36
N ASN A 141 -25.07 7.73 0.48
CA ASN A 141 -25.05 9.07 -0.12
C ASN A 141 -24.49 9.13 -1.55
N PHE A 142 -23.63 8.20 -1.96
CA PHE A 142 -23.01 8.24 -3.30
C PHE A 142 -23.90 7.66 -4.40
N LEU A 143 -24.85 6.79 -4.07
CA LEU A 143 -25.71 6.10 -5.05
C LEU A 143 -27.00 6.87 -5.40
N GLN A 144 -27.35 7.89 -4.62
CA GLN A 144 -28.58 8.67 -4.80
C GLN A 144 -28.41 9.92 -5.66
N GLN A 145 -27.18 10.22 -6.11
CA GLN A 145 -26.98 11.34 -7.02
C GLN A 145 -27.36 10.95 -8.46
N PRO A 146 -28.20 11.75 -9.15
CA PRO A 146 -28.46 11.57 -10.57
C PRO A 146 -27.15 11.62 -11.36
N MET A 147 -26.91 10.64 -12.23
CA MET A 147 -25.66 10.60 -13.00
C MET A 147 -25.62 11.77 -14.01
N PRO A 148 -24.50 12.51 -14.10
CA PRO A 148 -24.27 13.49 -15.15
C PRO A 148 -24.25 12.82 -16.53
N ASN A 149 -24.77 13.50 -17.56
CA ASN A 149 -24.83 12.98 -18.92
C ASN A 149 -23.40 12.73 -19.48
N PRO A 150 -23.06 11.52 -19.98
CA PRO A 150 -21.69 11.17 -20.40
C PRO A 150 -21.10 12.06 -21.48
N LYS A 151 -21.94 12.74 -22.29
CA LYS A 151 -21.52 13.60 -23.41
C LYS A 151 -20.93 14.94 -22.98
N ASN A 152 -20.97 15.30 -21.69
CA ASN A 152 -20.54 16.62 -21.17
C ASN A 152 -19.29 16.56 -20.27
N ILE A 153 -18.48 15.51 -20.35
CA ILE A 153 -17.43 15.25 -19.35
C ILE A 153 -16.04 15.44 -19.98
N THR A 154 -15.38 16.54 -19.64
CA THR A 154 -14.01 16.88 -20.04
C THR A 154 -13.00 16.74 -18.89
N ASP A 155 -13.45 16.58 -17.65
CA ASP A 155 -12.59 16.48 -16.47
C ASP A 155 -12.22 15.02 -16.11
N PRO A 156 -10.91 14.70 -16.00
CA PRO A 156 -10.44 13.34 -15.70
C PRO A 156 -10.81 12.83 -14.29
N THR A 157 -11.02 13.73 -13.32
CA THR A 157 -11.46 13.35 -11.96
C THR A 157 -12.88 12.80 -11.98
N THR A 158 -13.74 13.44 -12.76
CA THR A 158 -15.14 13.04 -12.97
C THR A 158 -15.23 11.71 -13.71
N ALA A 159 -14.37 11.49 -14.71
CA ALA A 159 -14.27 10.21 -15.41
C ALA A 159 -13.86 9.06 -14.48
N MET A 160 -12.87 9.28 -13.61
CA MET A 160 -12.40 8.26 -12.67
C MET A 160 -13.47 7.88 -11.64
N ASN A 161 -14.20 8.86 -11.09
CA ASN A 161 -15.26 8.63 -10.12
C ASN A 161 -16.42 7.81 -10.72
N MET A 162 -16.77 8.02 -11.99
CA MET A 162 -17.76 7.19 -12.69
C MET A 162 -17.27 5.76 -12.91
N ALA A 163 -16.00 5.56 -13.30
CA ALA A 163 -15.44 4.23 -13.48
C ALA A 163 -15.48 3.41 -12.17
N LEU A 164 -15.16 4.05 -11.04
CA LEU A 164 -15.31 3.47 -9.71
C LEU A 164 -16.76 3.10 -9.39
N ALA A 165 -17.73 3.99 -9.68
CA ALA A 165 -19.15 3.73 -9.46
C ALA A 165 -19.69 2.58 -10.34
N LEU A 166 -19.26 2.48 -11.60
CA LEU A 166 -19.63 1.40 -12.50
C LEU A 166 -19.06 0.05 -12.04
N MET A 167 -17.80 0.02 -11.62
CA MET A 167 -17.18 -1.19 -11.06
C MET A 167 -17.91 -1.65 -9.79
N ALA A 168 -18.28 -0.74 -8.90
CA ALA A 168 -19.05 -1.06 -7.69
C ALA A 168 -20.45 -1.62 -8.01
N LYS A 169 -21.14 -1.07 -9.03
CA LYS A 169 -22.43 -1.59 -9.50
C LYS A 169 -22.30 -2.99 -10.11
N ALA A 170 -21.30 -3.22 -10.97
CA ALA A 170 -21.06 -4.51 -11.58
C ALA A 170 -20.71 -5.59 -10.54
N PHE A 171 -19.91 -5.23 -9.53
CA PHE A 171 -19.59 -6.11 -8.42
C PHE A 171 -20.85 -6.51 -7.64
N LYS A 172 -21.74 -5.56 -7.33
CA LYS A 172 -23.00 -5.87 -6.64
C LYS A 172 -23.92 -6.76 -7.48
N LEU A 173 -23.97 -6.57 -8.80
CA LEU A 173 -24.80 -7.38 -9.70
C LEU A 173 -24.33 -8.84 -9.81
N ASN A 174 -23.01 -9.07 -9.77
CA ASN A 174 -22.42 -10.41 -9.92
C ASN A 174 -22.42 -11.25 -8.64
N TYR A 175 -22.67 -10.63 -7.48
CA TYR A 175 -22.69 -11.31 -6.17
C TYR A 175 -24.04 -11.21 -5.43
N SER A 176 -25.07 -10.64 -6.07
CA SER A 176 -26.45 -10.78 -5.61
C SER A 176 -27.10 -11.95 -6.35
N THR A 177 -26.91 -13.17 -5.85
CA THR A 177 -27.78 -14.30 -6.19
C THR A 177 -29.14 -14.19 -5.46
N PRO A 178 -30.22 -14.76 -6.03
CA PRO A 178 -31.59 -14.64 -5.52
C PRO A 178 -31.81 -15.13 -4.09
#